data_AF-A0A5K4E9V9-F1
#
_entry.id   AF-A0A5K4E9V9-F1
#
_cell.length_a   1.000
_cell.length_b   1.000
_cell.length_c   1.000
_cell.angle_alpha   90.00
_cell.angle_beta   90.00
_cell.angle_gamma   90.00
#
_symmetry.space_group_name_H-M   'P 1'
#
loop_
_entity.id
_entity.type
_entity.pdbx_description
1 polymer ?
#
loop_
_entity_poly.entity_id
_entity_poly.type
_entity_poly.pdbx_seq_one_letter_code
_entity_poly.pdbx_strand_id
1 'polypeptide(L)'
;MVDYILHDKRALEIRKILKEEEHLGKIPDELFFSTLAYNPQLQAPGTCLTCHESNEKDPRATFVARYKIWWPNYCGSRRIVRSICILGIQHLHNFTQRTEFFVNKFNNGFHEFAYDCLEYWILKKMRQEHLSGELDRKFSTTFYSKLFCSSDHI
;
A
#
# COMPACT_ATOMS: atom_id res chain seq x y z
N MET A 1 -4.16 15.20 -7.26
CA MET A 1 -3.02 14.90 -6.38
C MET A 1 -1.66 15.24 -6.99
N VAL A 2 -1.24 14.60 -8.10
CA VAL A 2 0.11 14.83 -8.68
C VAL A 2 0.36 16.30 -9.02
N ASP A 3 -0.59 16.94 -9.71
CA ASP A 3 -0.50 18.37 -10.05
C ASP A 3 -0.36 19.26 -8.81
N TYR A 4 -1.18 19.00 -7.78
CA TYR A 4 -1.11 19.69 -6.49
C TYR A 4 0.28 19.57 -5.84
N ILE A 5 0.87 18.38 -5.83
CA ILE A 5 2.21 18.14 -5.27
C ILE A 5 3.29 18.96 -6.00
N LEU A 6 3.14 19.14 -7.31
CA LEU A 6 4.15 19.79 -8.14
C LEU A 6 4.01 21.32 -8.17
N HIS A 7 2.80 21.85 -7.99
CA HIS A 7 2.51 23.26 -8.27
C HIS A 7 1.90 24.04 -7.08
N ASP A 8 1.28 23.39 -6.10
CA ASP A 8 0.70 24.09 -4.95
C ASP A 8 1.80 24.60 -4.01
N LYS A 9 1.72 25.90 -3.64
CA LYS A 9 2.72 26.55 -2.78
C LYS A 9 2.88 25.86 -1.43
N ARG A 10 1.78 25.38 -0.83
CA ARG A 10 1.77 24.71 0.47
C ARG A 10 2.46 23.35 0.37
N ALA A 11 2.16 22.59 -0.69
CA ALA A 11 2.82 21.30 -0.92
C ALA A 11 4.34 21.46 -1.10
N LEU A 12 4.77 22.47 -1.85
CA LEU A 12 6.18 22.77 -2.08
C LEU A 12 6.89 23.21 -0.79
N GLU A 13 6.23 24.03 0.03
CA GLU A 13 6.75 24.49 1.32
C GLU A 13 6.89 23.34 2.33
N ILE A 14 5.86 22.48 2.47
CA ILE A 14 5.93 21.28 3.33
C ILE A 14 7.08 20.38 2.89
N ARG A 15 7.23 20.12 1.59
CA ARG A 15 8.33 19.32 1.07
C ARG A 15 9.70 19.91 1.42
N LYS A 16 9.83 21.24 1.34
CA LYS A 16 11.06 21.95 1.71
C LYS A 16 11.35 21.79 3.19
N ILE A 17 10.37 22.03 4.07
CA ILE A 17 10.52 21.91 5.53
C ILE A 17 10.94 20.49 5.91
N LEU A 18 10.24 19.46 5.40
CA LEU A 18 10.58 18.06 5.72
C LEU A 18 12.01 17.70 5.30
N LYS A 19 12.48 18.25 4.17
CA LYS A 19 13.86 18.06 3.70
C LYS A 19 14.86 18.79 4.59
N GLU A 20 14.56 20.00 5.02
CA GLU A 20 15.41 20.77 5.94
C GLU A 20 15.54 20.06 7.30
N GLU A 21 14.48 19.40 7.76
CA GLU A 21 14.45 18.64 9.03
C GLU A 21 15.02 17.21 8.94
N GLU A 22 15.54 16.78 7.79
CA GLU A 22 16.11 15.42 7.63
C GLU A 22 17.23 15.14 8.64
N HIS A 23 18.01 16.17 8.99
CA HIS A 23 19.06 16.11 10.02
C HIS A 23 18.53 15.80 11.43
N LEU A 24 17.22 15.98 11.69
CA LEU A 24 16.56 15.63 12.94
C LEU A 24 16.04 14.18 12.96
N GLY A 25 16.42 13.37 11.96
CA GLY A 25 15.95 11.99 11.82
C GLY A 25 14.52 11.87 11.28
N LYS A 26 13.97 12.94 10.70
CA LYS A 26 12.73 12.88 9.93
C LYS A 26 12.99 12.15 8.62
N ILE A 27 12.02 11.34 8.19
CA ILE A 27 12.09 10.55 6.95
C ILE A 27 11.06 11.16 5.97
N PRO A 28 11.47 12.08 5.07
CA PRO A 28 10.53 12.87 4.29
C PRO A 28 9.59 12.03 3.42
N ASP A 29 10.05 10.91 2.87
CA ASP A 29 9.26 10.00 2.05
C ASP A 29 8.19 9.24 2.85
N GLU A 30 8.40 9.01 4.15
CA GLU A 30 7.39 8.41 5.05
C GLU A 30 6.40 9.43 5.62
N LEU A 31 6.76 10.73 5.58
CA LEU A 31 5.94 11.80 6.15
C LEU A 31 5.14 12.57 5.10
N PHE A 32 5.76 12.98 4.00
CA PHE A 32 5.22 13.96 3.07
C PHE A 32 3.84 13.56 2.50
N PHE A 33 3.73 12.37 1.92
CA PHE A 33 2.48 11.92 1.30
C PHE A 33 1.38 11.71 2.33
N SER A 34 1.71 11.18 3.52
CA SER A 34 0.79 11.00 4.62
C SER A 34 0.28 12.35 5.14
N THR A 35 1.17 13.35 5.26
CA THR A 35 0.79 14.72 5.62
C THR A 35 -0.22 15.28 4.62
N LEU A 36 0.03 15.16 3.31
CA LEU A 36 -0.94 15.65 2.32
C LEU A 36 -2.27 14.86 2.36
N ALA A 37 -2.21 13.55 2.54
CA ALA A 37 -3.37 12.67 2.47
C ALA A 37 -4.31 12.75 3.69
N TYR A 38 -3.81 13.15 4.86
CA TYR A 38 -4.57 13.17 6.12
C TYR A 38 -4.71 14.56 6.76
N ASN A 39 -4.44 15.64 6.03
CA ASN A 39 -4.64 17.02 6.49
C ASN A 39 -5.62 17.76 5.56
N PRO A 40 -6.95 17.73 5.84
CA PRO A 40 -7.96 18.34 4.97
C PRO A 40 -7.80 19.86 4.83
N GLN A 41 -7.12 20.53 5.76
CA GLN A 41 -6.79 21.96 5.68
C GLN A 41 -5.91 22.31 4.47
N LEU A 42 -5.16 21.34 3.95
CA LEU A 42 -4.36 21.51 2.75
C LEU A 42 -5.20 21.44 1.47
N GLN A 43 -6.43 20.91 1.54
CA GLN A 43 -7.32 20.81 0.37
C GLN A 43 -6.64 20.11 -0.83
N ALA A 44 -5.74 19.15 -0.56
CA ALA A 44 -5.15 18.37 -1.64
C ALA A 44 -6.21 17.43 -2.22
N PRO A 45 -6.28 17.24 -3.56
CA PRO A 45 -7.30 16.38 -4.14
C PRO A 45 -7.12 14.93 -3.70
N GLY A 46 -8.19 14.30 -3.21
CA GLY A 46 -8.17 12.94 -2.64
C GLY A 46 -7.78 12.88 -1.16
N THR A 47 -7.63 14.01 -0.47
CA THR A 47 -7.34 14.04 0.97
C THR A 47 -8.52 13.52 1.77
N CYS A 48 -8.23 12.65 2.75
CA CYS A 48 -9.20 12.12 3.69
C CYS A 48 -9.75 13.24 4.59
N LEU A 49 -11.07 13.37 4.69
CA LEU A 49 -11.70 14.42 5.51
C LEU A 49 -11.56 14.13 7.00
N THR A 50 -11.71 12.86 7.37
CA THR A 50 -11.57 12.40 8.75
C THR A 50 -10.39 11.44 8.87
N CYS A 51 -9.44 11.73 9.76
CA CYS A 51 -8.34 10.81 10.03
C CYS A 51 -8.85 9.67 10.93
N HIS A 52 -8.95 8.47 10.36
CA HIS A 52 -9.23 7.25 11.11
C HIS A 52 -7.92 6.51 11.39
N GLU A 53 -7.64 6.21 12.65
CA GLU A 53 -6.48 5.38 12.99
C GLU A 53 -6.61 4.01 12.33
N SER A 54 -5.55 3.60 11.63
CA SER A 54 -5.43 2.24 11.11
C SER A 54 -5.49 1.26 12.27
N ASN A 55 -6.52 0.43 12.28
CA ASN A 55 -6.67 -0.64 13.25
C ASN A 55 -7.14 -1.90 12.53
N GLU A 56 -6.71 -3.06 13.02
CA GLU A 56 -7.04 -4.35 12.41
C GLU A 56 -8.51 -4.77 12.58
N LYS A 57 -9.29 -4.01 13.37
CA LYS A 57 -10.69 -4.33 13.70
C LYS A 57 -11.65 -3.80 12.65
N ASP A 58 -11.39 -2.63 12.08
CA ASP A 58 -12.23 -2.02 11.05
C ASP A 58 -11.58 -2.15 9.67
N PRO A 59 -12.09 -3.02 8.78
CA PRO A 59 -11.53 -3.21 7.44
C PRO A 59 -11.55 -1.93 6.59
N ARG A 60 -12.37 -0.93 6.94
CA ARG A 60 -12.45 0.36 6.23
C ARG A 60 -11.22 1.23 6.43
N ALA A 61 -10.41 0.96 7.47
CA ALA A 61 -9.15 1.66 7.74
C ALA A 61 -7.93 1.02 7.05
N THR A 62 -8.14 -0.02 6.22
CA THR A 62 -7.04 -0.78 5.62
C THR A 62 -6.21 0.06 4.65
N PHE A 63 -4.88 0.06 4.82
CA PHE A 63 -3.95 0.63 3.86
C PHE A 63 -3.67 -0.35 2.71
N VAL A 64 -4.39 -0.20 1.59
CA VAL A 64 -4.37 -1.16 0.47
C VAL A 64 -3.16 -1.04 -0.46
N ALA A 65 -2.31 -0.02 -0.33
CA ALA A 65 -1.24 0.19 -1.31
C ALA A 65 -0.13 -0.87 -1.22
N ARG A 66 0.20 -1.37 -0.01
CA ARG A 66 1.30 -2.33 0.17
C ARG A 66 1.18 -3.13 1.46
N TYR A 67 1.17 -4.45 1.34
CA TYR A 67 1.34 -5.39 2.43
C TYR A 67 2.81 -5.68 2.72
N LYS A 68 3.19 -5.76 3.99
CA LYS A 68 4.51 -6.17 4.47
C LYS A 68 4.39 -6.90 5.79
N ILE A 69 5.30 -7.84 6.05
CA ILE A 69 5.40 -8.51 7.34
C ILE A 69 6.60 -7.92 8.09
N TRP A 70 6.31 -7.16 9.13
CA TRP A 70 7.30 -6.62 10.06
C TRP A 70 7.65 -7.62 11.15
N TRP A 71 8.91 -7.65 11.58
CA TRP A 71 9.27 -8.26 12.86
C TRP A 71 8.55 -7.51 14.01
N PRO A 72 8.01 -8.19 15.03
CA PRO A 72 8.21 -9.60 15.39
C PRO A 72 7.19 -10.60 14.79
N ASN A 73 6.34 -10.17 13.85
CA ASN A 73 5.36 -11.08 13.25
C ASN A 73 6.05 -12.27 12.55
N TYR A 74 5.37 -13.41 12.57
CA TYR A 74 5.92 -14.66 12.03
C TYR A 74 6.21 -14.54 10.53
N CYS A 75 7.48 -14.77 10.16
CA CYS A 75 7.94 -14.77 8.78
C CYS A 75 8.17 -16.23 8.33
N GLY A 76 7.29 -16.74 7.46
CA GLY A 76 7.28 -18.15 7.05
C GLY A 76 8.53 -18.60 6.27
N SER A 77 9.23 -17.66 5.63
CA SER A 77 10.51 -17.92 4.95
C SER A 77 11.71 -17.89 5.91
N ARG A 78 11.50 -17.47 7.16
CA ARG A 78 12.52 -17.28 8.21
C ARG A 78 13.65 -16.30 7.84
N ARG A 79 13.50 -15.52 6.77
CA ARG A 79 14.49 -14.53 6.36
C ARG A 79 13.94 -13.13 6.58
N ILE A 80 14.58 -12.38 7.46
CA ILE A 80 14.22 -11.00 7.79
C ILE A 80 15.43 -10.11 7.47
N VAL A 81 15.20 -9.02 6.75
CA VAL A 81 16.25 -8.05 6.40
C VAL A 81 15.73 -6.66 6.73
N ARG A 82 16.44 -5.91 7.60
CA ARG A 82 16.01 -4.60 8.11
C ARG A 82 14.57 -4.65 8.64
N SER A 83 14.31 -5.63 9.52
CA SER A 83 13.01 -5.85 10.18
C SER A 83 11.82 -6.20 9.27
N ILE A 84 12.05 -6.43 7.97
CA ILE A 84 11.02 -6.83 7.00
C ILE A 84 11.28 -8.28 6.54
N CYS A 85 10.24 -9.10 6.56
CA CYS A 85 10.25 -10.46 6.03
C CYS A 85 10.53 -10.46 4.51
N ILE A 86 11.45 -11.32 4.07
CA ILE A 86 11.61 -11.64 2.66
C ILE A 86 10.57 -12.69 2.29
N LEU A 87 9.66 -12.35 1.38
CA LEU A 87 8.57 -13.20 0.96
C LEU A 87 9.09 -14.41 0.18
N GLY A 88 8.32 -15.49 0.23
CA GLY A 88 8.67 -16.80 -0.33
C GLY A 88 7.44 -17.67 -0.47
N ILE A 89 7.61 -18.90 -0.98
CA ILE A 89 6.52 -19.80 -1.38
C ILE A 89 5.49 -20.06 -0.26
N GLN A 90 5.94 -20.04 1.00
CA GLN A 90 5.11 -20.26 2.19
C GLN A 90 3.99 -19.21 2.35
N HIS A 91 4.07 -18.08 1.65
CA HIS A 91 3.14 -16.97 1.79
C HIS A 91 2.14 -16.85 0.62
N LEU A 92 2.35 -17.58 -0.48
CA LEU A 92 1.58 -17.39 -1.72
C LEU A 92 0.07 -17.56 -1.53
N HIS A 93 -0.34 -18.57 -0.75
CA HIS A 93 -1.75 -18.82 -0.47
C HIS A 93 -2.45 -17.58 0.12
N ASN A 94 -1.78 -16.93 1.07
CA ASN A 94 -2.26 -15.70 1.70
C ASN A 94 -2.31 -14.53 0.69
N PHE A 95 -1.31 -14.36 -0.17
CA PHE A 95 -1.30 -13.26 -1.15
C PHE A 95 -2.47 -13.29 -2.12
N THR A 96 -2.93 -14.47 -2.53
CA THR A 96 -4.09 -14.60 -3.45
C THR A 96 -5.44 -14.24 -2.84
N GLN A 97 -5.47 -13.88 -1.54
CA GLN A 97 -6.68 -13.55 -0.78
C GLN A 97 -6.64 -12.15 -0.16
N ARG A 98 -5.50 -11.47 -0.30
CA ARG A 98 -5.25 -10.14 0.25
C ARG A 98 -5.99 -9.07 -0.55
N THR A 99 -6.34 -7.97 0.11
CA THR A 99 -6.96 -6.80 -0.52
C THR A 99 -5.94 -5.73 -0.88
N GLU A 100 -4.70 -5.86 -0.40
CA GLU A 100 -3.62 -4.97 -0.77
C GLU A 100 -3.14 -5.24 -2.20
N PHE A 101 -2.85 -4.18 -2.96
CA PHE A 101 -2.46 -4.27 -4.38
C PHE A 101 -1.05 -4.82 -4.59
N PHE A 102 -0.15 -4.58 -3.63
CA PHE A 102 1.25 -4.97 -3.71
C PHE A 102 1.71 -5.63 -2.42
N VAL A 103 2.70 -6.52 -2.52
CA VAL A 103 3.37 -7.14 -1.36
C VAL A 103 4.85 -6.76 -1.36
N ASN A 104 5.44 -6.67 -0.16
CA ASN A 104 6.85 -6.35 0.03
C ASN A 104 7.49 -7.24 1.10
N LYS A 105 8.70 -7.80 0.91
CA LYS A 105 9.61 -7.71 -0.25
C LYS A 105 10.01 -9.08 -0.79
N PHE A 106 10.15 -9.20 -2.10
CA PHE A 106 10.90 -10.29 -2.74
C PHE A 106 12.38 -9.92 -2.85
N ASN A 107 13.25 -10.91 -3.00
CA ASN A 107 14.69 -10.69 -3.17
C ASN A 107 15.25 -11.68 -4.20
N ASN A 108 16.07 -11.19 -5.13
CA ASN A 108 16.74 -12.04 -6.11
C ASN A 108 17.65 -13.05 -5.41
N GLY A 109 17.77 -14.24 -5.98
CA GLY A 109 18.47 -15.37 -5.39
C GLY A 109 17.81 -15.96 -4.13
N PHE A 110 16.57 -15.57 -3.80
CA PHE A 110 15.84 -16.13 -2.67
C PHE A 110 14.37 -16.36 -2.99
N HIS A 111 14.01 -17.65 -3.11
CA HIS A 111 12.65 -18.05 -3.46
C HIS A 111 12.13 -17.33 -4.72
N GLU A 112 12.94 -17.21 -5.77
CA GLU A 112 12.56 -16.58 -7.06
C GLU A 112 11.29 -17.23 -7.63
N PHE A 113 11.18 -18.56 -7.49
CA PHE A 113 9.98 -19.29 -7.86
C PHE A 113 8.69 -18.80 -7.20
N ALA A 114 8.76 -18.18 -6.01
CA ALA A 114 7.59 -17.59 -5.37
C ALA A 114 7.12 -16.34 -6.11
N TYR A 115 8.06 -15.52 -6.61
CA TYR A 115 7.75 -14.41 -7.48
C TYR A 115 7.10 -14.89 -8.78
N ASP A 116 7.70 -15.89 -9.44
CA ASP A 116 7.20 -16.45 -10.71
C ASP A 116 5.80 -17.05 -10.56
N CYS A 117 5.54 -17.76 -9.45
CA CYS A 117 4.21 -18.32 -9.17
C CYS A 117 3.16 -17.24 -8.94
N LEU A 118 3.50 -16.16 -8.25
CA LEU A 118 2.58 -15.04 -8.05
C LEU A 118 2.30 -14.32 -9.37
N GLU A 119 3.33 -14.09 -10.19
CA GLU A 119 3.20 -13.51 -11.53
C GLU A 119 2.30 -14.38 -12.42
N TYR A 120 2.56 -15.68 -12.49
CA TYR A 120 1.75 -16.63 -13.25
C TYR A 120 0.29 -16.63 -12.77
N TRP A 121 0.05 -16.58 -11.46
CA TRP A 121 -1.31 -16.50 -10.91
C TRP A 121 -2.02 -15.21 -11.33
N ILE A 122 -1.35 -14.05 -11.27
CA ILE A 122 -1.91 -12.76 -11.73
C ILE A 122 -2.24 -12.82 -13.22
N LEU A 123 -1.31 -13.30 -14.06
CA LEU A 123 -1.51 -13.41 -15.51
C LEU A 123 -2.66 -14.35 -15.85
N LYS A 124 -2.78 -15.48 -15.16
CA LYS A 124 -3.88 -16.42 -15.34
C LYS A 124 -5.21 -15.77 -14.96
N LYS A 125 -5.28 -15.06 -13.83
CA LYS A 125 -6.46 -14.31 -13.40
C LYS A 125 -6.86 -13.27 -14.45
N MET A 126 -5.93 -12.41 -14.87
CA MET A 126 -6.16 -11.38 -15.88
C MET A 126 -6.67 -11.96 -17.20
N ARG A 127 -6.09 -13.07 -17.66
CA ARG A 127 -6.57 -13.75 -18.87
C ARG A 127 -8.01 -14.23 -18.74
N GLN A 128 -8.39 -14.79 -17.58
CA GLN A 128 -9.77 -15.24 -17.36
C GLN A 128 -10.73 -14.05 -17.34
N GLU A 129 -10.41 -12.97 -16.62
CA GLU A 129 -11.23 -11.76 -16.57
C GLU A 129 -11.42 -11.13 -17.96
N HIS A 130 -10.37 -11.14 -18.78
CA HIS A 130 -10.43 -10.65 -20.15
C HIS A 130 -11.34 -11.52 -21.04
N LEU A 131 -11.26 -12.86 -20.92
CA LEU A 131 -12.05 -13.78 -21.72
C LEU A 131 -13.53 -13.83 -21.29
N SER A 132 -13.81 -13.73 -20.00
CA SER A 132 -15.18 -13.74 -19.47
C SER A 132 -15.86 -12.38 -19.57
N GLY A 133 -15.10 -11.28 -19.56
CA GLY A 133 -15.64 -9.92 -19.38
C GLY A 133 -16.10 -9.63 -17.95
N GLU A 134 -15.83 -10.54 -17.00
CA GLU A 134 -16.22 -10.43 -15.59
C GLU A 134 -14.99 -10.41 -14.69
N LEU A 135 -15.04 -9.60 -13.61
CA LEU A 135 -13.98 -9.59 -12.59
C LEU A 135 -13.95 -10.93 -11.85
N ASP A 136 -12.75 -11.32 -11.38
CA ASP A 136 -12.57 -12.49 -10.53
C ASP A 136 -13.46 -12.38 -9.30
N ARG A 137 -14.14 -13.48 -8.93
CA ARG A 137 -15.09 -13.50 -7.81
C ARG A 137 -14.46 -13.11 -6.47
N LYS A 138 -13.15 -13.22 -6.32
CA LYS A 138 -12.41 -12.80 -5.12
C LYS A 138 -12.12 -11.30 -5.09
N PHE A 139 -12.26 -10.59 -6.22
CA PHE A 139 -12.06 -9.15 -6.28
C PHE A 139 -13.34 -8.41 -5.91
N SER A 140 -13.36 -7.79 -4.73
CA SER A 140 -14.52 -7.05 -4.21
C SER A 140 -14.38 -5.56 -4.43
N THR A 141 -15.05 -5.01 -5.45
CA THR A 141 -15.13 -3.55 -5.67
C THR A 141 -15.80 -2.83 -4.48
N THR A 142 -16.79 -3.47 -3.85
CA THR A 142 -17.50 -2.96 -2.68
C THR A 142 -16.60 -2.77 -1.46
N PHE A 143 -15.56 -3.59 -1.29
CA PHE A 143 -14.59 -3.38 -0.22
C PHE A 143 -13.85 -2.06 -0.41
N TYR A 144 -13.28 -1.83 -1.61
CA TYR A 144 -12.52 -0.63 -1.91
C TYR A 144 -13.37 0.64 -1.86
N SER A 145 -14.62 0.59 -2.32
CA SER A 145 -15.52 1.75 -2.28
C SER A 145 -15.95 2.16 -0.88
N LYS A 146 -15.80 1.27 0.12
CA LYS A 146 -16.17 1.50 1.52
C LYS A 146 -15.00 1.89 2.42
N LEU A 147 -13.77 1.96 1.89
CA LEU A 147 -12.64 2.48 2.66
C LEU A 147 -12.92 3.92 3.08
N PHE A 148 -12.53 4.31 4.29
CA PHE A 148 -12.85 5.63 4.84
C PHE A 148 -12.43 6.75 3.88
N CYS A 149 -11.17 6.74 3.46
CA CYS A 149 -10.63 7.75 2.55
C CYS A 149 -11.02 7.56 1.08
N SER A 150 -11.78 6.51 0.75
CA SER A 150 -12.42 6.37 -0.56
C SER A 150 -13.85 6.90 -0.56
N SER A 151 -14.53 6.88 0.59
CA SER A 151 -15.90 7.41 0.73
C SER A 151 -15.97 8.84 1.26
N ASP A 152 -14.98 9.25 2.06
CA ASP A 152 -14.96 10.51 2.81
C ASP A 152 -13.66 11.28 2.51
N HIS A 153 -13.59 11.87 1.32
CA HIS A 153 -12.43 12.61 0.82
C HIS A 153 -12.83 13.88 0.05
N ILE A 154 -11.85 14.77 -0.13
CA ILE A 154 -11.96 15.98 -0.96
C ILE A 154 -11.88 15.64 -2.45
#